data_AF-A0A7J6MQE8-F1
#
_entry.id   AF-A0A7J6MQE8-F1
#
_cell.length_a   1.000
_cell.length_b   1.000
_cell.length_c   1.000
_cell.angle_alpha   90.00
_cell.angle_beta   90.00
_cell.angle_gamma   90.00
#
_symmetry.space_group_name_H-M   'P 1'
#
loop_
_entity.id
_entity.type
_entity.pdbx_description
1 polymer ?
#
loop_
_entity_poly.entity_id
_entity_poly.type
_entity_poly.pdbx_seq_one_letter_code
_entity_poly.pdbx_strand_id
1 'polypeptide(L)'
;MLLVLAYLIALSTNLIEATPFRGPRVMSERSTKCMATYSWRQAYWTDNDTSFIDFFKTPQAKEYNCGDVYLNIADASNEGHLLSPERLADFLSQFREVSGNTATIYLFYAGGAPGYNDTVWALDFVRLFEEFNLHYTHPSLGPVAISFNVDLPLQAWMEIFDKTDEMKKTLHGYDVKVGASLRTVNSNRRLVDTIMARSDHVTVTTFSNSAAGLYDKFKIFLNETCPNCNNDYYCNYKAKITFLGEGDCTLPEDCSVVSMCAKFSACPDDPNGGILYAYNTMTKAFDEIRGGILPSYRFDHFFPAHETHIGLNYFEWVRCFYGYQTWIEAHLSECGSQYFPLSRKCNAQ
;
A
#
# COMPACT_ATOMS: atom_id res chain seq x y z
N MET A 1 61.05 -46.70 -29.65
CA MET A 1 60.62 -47.33 -28.39
C MET A 1 59.27 -46.73 -28.04
N LEU A 2 58.23 -47.56 -28.11
CA LEU A 2 56.83 -47.39 -27.64
C LEU A 2 56.08 -46.08 -27.99
N LEU A 3 55.11 -46.19 -28.93
CA LEU A 3 53.65 -46.10 -28.72
C LEU A 3 53.10 -44.64 -28.82
N VAL A 4 52.01 -44.29 -29.51
CA VAL A 4 50.98 -45.01 -30.31
C VAL A 4 50.22 -43.90 -31.08
N LEU A 5 50.04 -44.02 -32.41
CA LEU A 5 48.76 -44.24 -33.13
C LEU A 5 47.59 -43.34 -32.64
N ALA A 6 46.78 -42.66 -33.45
CA ALA A 6 46.24 -42.92 -34.78
C ALA A 6 45.58 -41.60 -35.29
N TYR A 7 45.74 -41.19 -36.57
CA TYR A 7 44.75 -41.36 -37.66
C TYR A 7 43.32 -40.86 -37.27
N LEU A 8 42.68 -39.88 -37.92
CA LEU A 8 42.17 -39.91 -39.30
C LEU A 8 41.39 -38.61 -39.65
N ILE A 9 41.38 -38.31 -40.96
CA ILE A 9 40.33 -37.67 -41.78
C ILE A 9 40.14 -36.16 -41.68
N ALA A 10 40.63 -35.50 -42.75
CA ALA A 10 40.06 -34.29 -43.29
C ALA A 10 38.77 -34.61 -44.08
N LEU A 11 37.70 -33.85 -43.86
CA LEU A 11 36.66 -33.61 -44.86
C LEU A 11 35.98 -32.27 -44.57
N SER A 12 35.98 -31.46 -45.61
CA SER A 12 35.49 -30.09 -45.74
C SER A 12 33.99 -29.93 -45.54
N THR A 13 33.56 -28.90 -44.80
CA THR A 13 32.24 -28.27 -44.99
C THR A 13 32.30 -26.78 -44.64
N ASN A 14 32.12 -25.97 -45.70
CA ASN A 14 31.47 -24.66 -45.79
C ASN A 14 31.31 -23.79 -44.53
N LEU A 15 31.90 -22.59 -44.61
CA LEU A 15 31.51 -21.43 -43.82
C LEU A 15 30.01 -21.16 -43.98
N ILE A 16 29.29 -21.24 -42.87
CA ILE A 16 28.06 -20.49 -42.63
C ILE A 16 28.37 -19.64 -41.39
N GLU A 17 28.41 -18.32 -41.55
CA GLU A 17 28.47 -17.38 -40.44
C GLU A 17 27.21 -17.58 -39.57
N ALA A 18 27.38 -18.25 -38.44
CA ALA A 18 26.37 -18.33 -37.42
C ALA A 18 26.31 -16.97 -36.70
N THR A 19 25.39 -16.11 -37.12
CA THR A 19 24.85 -15.08 -36.24
C THR A 19 24.43 -15.74 -34.92
N PRO A 20 24.87 -15.27 -33.74
CA PRO A 20 24.44 -15.85 -32.49
C PRO A 20 22.94 -15.62 -32.38
N PHE A 21 22.19 -16.72 -32.41
CA PHE A 21 20.77 -16.76 -32.08
C PHE A 21 20.64 -16.16 -30.67
N ARG A 22 20.19 -14.90 -30.59
CA ARG A 22 19.65 -14.38 -29.34
C ARG A 22 18.38 -15.17 -29.10
N GLY A 23 18.47 -16.23 -28.31
CA GLY A 23 17.32 -16.81 -27.65
C GLY A 23 16.53 -15.70 -26.94
N PRO A 24 15.22 -15.90 -26.68
CA PRO A 24 14.45 -14.93 -25.94
C PRO A 24 15.26 -14.51 -24.70
N ARG A 25 15.56 -13.22 -24.59
CA ARG A 25 16.06 -12.65 -23.34
C ARG A 25 15.06 -13.10 -22.29
N VAL A 26 15.48 -14.02 -21.43
CA VAL A 26 14.92 -14.11 -20.09
C VAL A 26 15.13 -12.70 -19.54
N MET A 27 14.07 -11.90 -19.57
CA MET A 27 14.00 -10.71 -18.74
C MET A 27 14.32 -11.22 -17.35
N SER A 28 15.46 -10.82 -16.79
CA SER A 28 15.64 -10.94 -15.35
C SER A 28 14.39 -10.29 -14.75
N GLU A 29 13.66 -11.02 -13.91
CA GLU A 29 12.61 -10.46 -13.09
C GLU A 29 13.19 -9.19 -12.44
N ARG A 30 12.81 -8.01 -12.94
CA ARG A 30 12.96 -6.81 -12.14
C ARG A 30 12.02 -7.07 -10.98
N SER A 31 12.57 -7.34 -9.80
CA SER A 31 11.78 -7.34 -8.57
C SER A 31 10.99 -6.03 -8.56
N THR A 32 9.69 -6.13 -8.76
CA THR A 32 8.81 -4.96 -8.79
C THR A 32 8.82 -4.35 -7.40
N LYS A 33 9.05 -3.04 -7.29
CA LYS A 33 9.11 -2.33 -6.01
C LYS A 33 7.69 -2.00 -5.54
N CYS A 34 6.87 -3.03 -5.34
CA CYS A 34 5.45 -2.84 -5.08
C CYS A 34 5.20 -2.10 -3.78
N MET A 35 4.45 -1.00 -3.88
CA MET A 35 4.03 -0.20 -2.74
C MET A 35 2.55 0.13 -2.84
N ALA A 36 1.87 0.03 -1.70
CA ALA A 36 0.52 0.51 -1.54
C ALA A 36 0.46 2.04 -1.53
N THR A 37 -0.63 2.59 -2.05
CA THR A 37 -0.91 4.03 -2.04
C THR A 37 -2.00 4.32 -1.04
N TYR A 38 -1.79 5.31 -0.16
CA TYR A 38 -2.77 5.68 0.87
C TYR A 38 -3.08 7.17 0.83
N SER A 39 -4.32 7.52 0.52
CA SER A 39 -4.75 8.89 0.25
C SER A 39 -5.92 9.32 1.13
N TRP A 40 -5.75 10.45 1.81
CA TRP A 40 -6.79 11.03 2.68
C TRP A 40 -7.66 12.06 1.98
N ARG A 41 -7.15 12.68 0.90
CA ARG A 41 -7.83 13.80 0.25
C ARG A 41 -8.94 13.35 -0.69
N GLN A 42 -10.15 13.82 -0.42
CA GLN A 42 -11.33 13.52 -1.25
C GLN A 42 -11.40 14.32 -2.56
N ALA A 43 -10.70 15.46 -2.62
CA ALA A 43 -10.73 16.39 -3.75
C ALA A 43 -10.34 15.75 -5.11
N TYR A 44 -9.66 14.60 -5.11
CA TYR A 44 -9.27 13.89 -6.33
C TYR A 44 -10.46 13.36 -7.15
N TRP A 45 -11.61 13.11 -6.53
CA TRP A 45 -12.84 12.74 -7.24
C TRP A 45 -14.03 13.64 -6.93
N THR A 46 -13.99 14.43 -5.85
CA THR A 46 -15.09 15.38 -5.54
C THR A 46 -14.93 16.69 -6.30
N ASP A 47 -13.70 17.13 -6.56
CA ASP A 47 -13.37 18.42 -7.18
C ASP A 47 -12.73 18.23 -8.57
N ASN A 48 -12.02 19.25 -9.06
CA ASN A 48 -11.29 19.21 -10.33
C ASN A 48 -9.78 18.98 -10.14
N ASP A 49 -9.37 18.40 -9.00
CA ASP A 49 -7.96 18.11 -8.73
C ASP A 49 -7.52 16.84 -9.46
N THR A 50 -6.81 16.99 -10.58
CA THR A 50 -6.32 15.87 -11.40
C THR A 50 -4.98 15.31 -10.95
N SER A 51 -4.36 15.90 -9.92
CA SER A 51 -2.95 15.63 -9.60
C SER A 51 -2.66 14.19 -9.18
N PHE A 52 -3.67 13.46 -8.65
CA PHE A 52 -3.56 12.02 -8.41
C PHE A 52 -3.44 11.23 -9.71
N ILE A 53 -4.35 11.45 -10.65
CA ILE A 53 -4.38 10.78 -11.96
C ILE A 53 -3.14 11.16 -12.78
N ASP A 54 -2.76 12.44 -12.78
CA ASP A 54 -1.60 12.93 -13.52
C ASP A 54 -0.28 12.34 -12.99
N PHE A 55 -0.16 12.16 -11.67
CA PHE A 55 0.97 11.44 -11.08
C PHE A 55 1.10 10.01 -11.62
N PHE A 56 0.01 9.24 -11.64
CA PHE A 56 0.06 7.84 -12.09
C PHE A 56 0.21 7.66 -13.61
N LYS A 57 0.17 8.74 -14.40
CA LYS A 57 0.57 8.71 -15.81
C LYS A 57 2.10 8.65 -15.98
N THR A 58 2.87 9.09 -14.98
CA THR A 58 4.33 9.14 -15.05
C THR A 58 4.96 7.74 -15.03
N PRO A 59 6.07 7.49 -15.75
CA PRO A 59 6.75 6.18 -15.74
C PRO A 59 7.22 5.76 -14.34
N GLN A 60 7.72 6.70 -13.55
CA GLN A 60 8.26 6.46 -12.21
C GLN A 60 7.17 6.02 -11.23
N ALA A 61 5.98 6.63 -11.27
CA ALA A 61 4.85 6.19 -10.44
C ALA A 61 4.47 4.74 -10.76
N LYS A 62 4.45 4.37 -12.05
CA LYS A 62 4.09 3.01 -12.50
C LYS A 62 5.05 1.93 -12.03
N GLU A 63 6.33 2.25 -11.79
CA GLU A 63 7.31 1.28 -11.27
C GLU A 63 6.96 0.76 -9.87
N TYR A 64 6.33 1.61 -9.05
CA TYR A 64 5.98 1.29 -7.66
C TYR A 64 4.50 0.95 -7.47
N ASN A 65 3.65 1.28 -8.46
CA ASN A 65 2.20 1.17 -8.41
C ASN A 65 1.66 -0.24 -8.74
N CYS A 66 2.02 -1.21 -7.91
CA CYS A 66 1.42 -2.55 -7.92
C CYS A 66 0.78 -2.93 -6.58
N GLY A 67 0.82 -2.03 -5.59
CA GLY A 67 0.19 -2.21 -4.29
C GLY A 67 -1.32 -1.97 -4.28
N ASP A 68 -1.97 -2.40 -3.19
CA ASP A 68 -3.34 -1.99 -2.89
C ASP A 68 -3.44 -0.46 -2.74
N VAL A 69 -4.61 0.09 -3.02
CA VAL A 69 -4.84 1.54 -2.99
C VAL A 69 -5.93 1.83 -1.97
N TYR A 70 -5.67 2.76 -1.05
CA TYR A 70 -6.59 3.17 -0.01
C TYR A 70 -7.03 4.61 -0.27
N LEU A 71 -8.32 4.83 -0.42
CA LEU A 71 -8.92 6.14 -0.71
C LEU A 71 -9.97 6.47 0.35
N ASN A 72 -9.80 7.59 1.06
CA ASN A 72 -10.80 8.09 2.00
C ASN A 72 -12.02 8.54 1.22
N ILE A 73 -13.18 7.90 1.31
CA ILE A 73 -14.39 8.36 0.59
C ILE A 73 -15.50 8.91 1.50
N ALA A 74 -15.33 8.77 2.81
CA ALA A 74 -16.32 9.15 3.79
C ALA A 74 -15.63 9.53 5.10
N ASP A 75 -16.03 10.66 5.66
CA ASP A 75 -15.60 11.12 6.97
C ASP A 75 -16.67 12.05 7.56
N ALA A 76 -16.31 12.69 8.67
CA ALA A 76 -17.13 13.67 9.35
C ALA A 76 -17.66 14.82 8.47
N SER A 77 -17.00 15.15 7.34
CA SER A 77 -17.41 16.26 6.48
C SER A 77 -18.57 15.93 5.54
N ASN A 78 -18.88 14.64 5.32
CA ASN A 78 -19.93 14.17 4.44
C ASN A 78 -20.80 13.08 5.08
N GLU A 79 -21.16 13.28 6.35
CA GLU A 79 -21.98 12.36 7.15
C GLU A 79 -23.20 11.82 6.38
N GLY A 80 -23.35 10.48 6.39
CA GLY A 80 -24.54 9.80 5.87
C GLY A 80 -24.71 9.79 4.35
N HIS A 81 -23.74 10.28 3.57
CA HIS A 81 -23.77 10.25 2.11
C HIS A 81 -22.38 10.17 1.48
N LEU A 82 -22.29 9.69 0.23
CA LEU A 82 -21.06 9.79 -0.56
C LEU A 82 -21.11 11.06 -1.43
N LEU A 83 -20.01 11.82 -1.43
CA LEU A 83 -19.87 12.97 -2.32
C LEU A 83 -19.64 12.48 -3.76
N SER A 84 -20.52 12.87 -4.68
CA SER A 84 -20.41 12.62 -6.13
C SER A 84 -20.02 11.17 -6.48
N PRO A 85 -20.87 10.16 -6.19
CA PRO A 85 -20.53 8.75 -6.40
C PRO A 85 -20.27 8.38 -7.86
N GLU A 86 -20.88 9.07 -8.84
CA GLU A 86 -20.55 8.85 -10.26
C GLU A 86 -19.11 9.29 -10.58
N ARG A 87 -18.71 10.49 -10.13
CA ARG A 87 -17.32 10.97 -10.28
C ARG A 87 -16.31 10.05 -9.59
N LEU A 88 -16.67 9.46 -8.43
CA LEU A 88 -15.83 8.46 -7.78
C LEU A 88 -15.64 7.23 -8.69
N ALA A 89 -16.71 6.66 -9.26
CA ALA A 89 -16.59 5.52 -10.17
C ALA A 89 -15.75 5.84 -11.41
N ASP A 90 -15.98 7.00 -12.03
CA ASP A 90 -15.18 7.48 -13.18
C ASP A 90 -13.71 7.64 -12.81
N PHE A 91 -13.42 8.21 -11.64
CA PHE A 91 -12.06 8.36 -11.12
C PHE A 91 -11.38 7.01 -10.91
N LEU A 92 -12.08 6.04 -10.30
CA LEU A 92 -11.54 4.68 -10.09
C LEU A 92 -11.24 3.98 -11.43
N SER A 93 -12.14 4.08 -12.40
CA SER A 93 -11.94 3.51 -13.74
C SER A 93 -10.76 4.17 -14.45
N GLN A 94 -10.67 5.51 -14.38
CA GLN A 94 -9.58 6.27 -14.98
C GLN A 94 -8.25 5.91 -14.32
N PHE A 95 -8.19 5.78 -13.00
CA PHE A 95 -6.99 5.34 -12.29
C PHE A 95 -6.52 3.96 -12.79
N ARG A 96 -7.43 2.99 -12.93
CA ARG A 96 -7.10 1.66 -13.47
C ARG A 96 -6.50 1.75 -14.87
N GLU A 97 -7.14 2.52 -15.74
CA GLU A 97 -6.72 2.69 -17.13
C GLU A 97 -5.32 3.32 -17.23
N VAL A 98 -5.10 4.45 -16.55
CA VAL A 98 -3.84 5.20 -16.71
C VAL A 98 -2.68 4.48 -16.02
N SER A 99 -2.95 3.80 -14.91
CA SER A 99 -1.93 3.30 -14.01
C SER A 99 -1.60 1.82 -14.25
N GLY A 100 -2.55 1.05 -14.81
CA GLY A 100 -2.41 -0.39 -15.01
C GLY A 100 -2.45 -1.22 -13.72
N ASN A 101 -2.71 -0.61 -12.57
CA ASN A 101 -2.77 -1.30 -11.29
C ASN A 101 -4.00 -2.22 -11.24
N THR A 102 -3.79 -3.49 -10.87
CA THR A 102 -4.86 -4.51 -10.74
C THR A 102 -5.12 -4.95 -9.30
N ALA A 103 -4.43 -4.38 -8.31
CA ALA A 103 -4.58 -4.70 -6.88
C ALA A 103 -5.92 -4.21 -6.34
N THR A 104 -6.25 -4.49 -5.07
CA THR A 104 -7.56 -4.09 -4.51
C THR A 104 -7.57 -2.58 -4.24
N ILE A 105 -8.67 -1.90 -4.60
CA ILE A 105 -8.91 -0.53 -4.13
C ILE A 105 -9.81 -0.59 -2.90
N TYR A 106 -9.27 -0.23 -1.74
CA TYR A 106 -9.98 -0.08 -0.49
C TYR A 106 -10.53 1.34 -0.35
N LEU A 107 -11.85 1.46 -0.43
CA LEU A 107 -12.56 2.70 -0.14
C LEU A 107 -12.80 2.75 1.37
N PHE A 108 -12.21 3.73 2.05
CA PHE A 108 -12.21 3.77 3.51
C PHE A 108 -13.02 4.92 4.11
N TYR A 109 -13.59 4.63 5.27
CA TYR A 109 -14.11 5.64 6.19
C TYR A 109 -12.99 6.16 7.09
N ALA A 110 -12.80 7.48 7.15
CA ALA A 110 -11.86 8.16 8.01
C ALA A 110 -12.56 8.71 9.26
N GLY A 111 -12.24 8.16 10.43
CA GLY A 111 -12.75 8.63 11.72
C GLY A 111 -11.73 9.47 12.52
N GLY A 112 -12.11 9.82 13.75
CA GLY A 112 -11.27 10.56 14.70
C GLY A 112 -11.45 12.08 14.67
N ALA A 113 -12.41 12.59 13.90
CA ALA A 113 -12.72 14.02 13.89
C ALA A 113 -13.38 14.45 15.23
N PRO A 114 -12.99 15.58 15.83
CA PRO A 114 -13.59 16.06 17.08
C PRO A 114 -15.06 16.46 16.93
N GLY A 115 -15.92 16.01 17.85
CA GLY A 115 -17.35 16.37 17.87
C GLY A 115 -18.26 15.48 17.01
N TYR A 116 -17.70 14.40 16.49
CA TYR A 116 -18.33 13.50 15.54
C TYR A 116 -18.50 12.09 16.16
N ASN A 117 -19.58 11.37 15.83
CA ASN A 117 -19.90 10.07 16.43
C ASN A 117 -19.59 8.91 15.49
N ASP A 118 -18.31 8.54 15.47
CA ASP A 118 -17.79 7.46 14.63
C ASP A 118 -18.46 6.10 14.87
N THR A 119 -19.02 5.85 16.07
CA THR A 119 -19.71 4.58 16.34
C THR A 119 -20.99 4.41 15.54
N VAL A 120 -21.63 5.52 15.15
CA VAL A 120 -22.82 5.51 14.30
C VAL A 120 -22.43 5.54 12.83
N TRP A 121 -21.49 6.40 12.45
CA TRP A 121 -21.25 6.65 11.02
C TRP A 121 -20.37 5.62 10.35
N ALA A 122 -19.49 4.96 11.08
CA ALA A 122 -18.80 3.79 10.54
C ALA A 122 -19.81 2.68 10.20
N LEU A 123 -20.91 2.54 10.97
CA LEU A 123 -21.98 1.60 10.63
C LEU A 123 -22.77 2.05 9.40
N ASP A 124 -23.12 3.34 9.32
CA ASP A 124 -23.82 3.90 8.16
C ASP A 124 -22.98 3.84 6.88
N PHE A 125 -21.66 3.90 6.99
CA PHE A 125 -20.75 3.75 5.85
C PHE A 125 -20.90 2.40 5.15
N VAL A 126 -21.23 1.32 5.87
CA VAL A 126 -21.51 0.02 5.24
C VAL A 126 -22.67 0.13 4.24
N ARG A 127 -23.75 0.82 4.62
CA ARG A 127 -24.89 1.08 3.72
C ARG A 127 -24.48 1.92 2.52
N LEU A 128 -23.67 2.96 2.73
CA LEU A 128 -23.19 3.82 1.65
C LEU A 128 -22.32 3.05 0.64
N PHE A 129 -21.45 2.17 1.13
CA PHE A 129 -20.65 1.31 0.28
C PHE A 129 -21.50 0.30 -0.50
N GLU A 130 -22.55 -0.25 0.13
CA GLU A 130 -23.53 -1.12 -0.55
C GLU A 130 -24.22 -0.38 -1.69
N GLU A 131 -24.76 0.81 -1.43
CA GLU A 131 -25.41 1.67 -2.43
C GLU A 131 -24.45 2.04 -3.57
N PHE A 132 -23.20 2.36 -3.25
CA PHE A 132 -22.17 2.60 -4.26
C PHE A 132 -22.00 1.39 -5.18
N ASN A 133 -21.87 0.18 -4.61
CA ASN A 133 -21.65 -1.02 -5.39
C ASN A 133 -22.85 -1.44 -6.24
N LEU A 134 -24.07 -1.24 -5.75
CA LEU A 134 -25.28 -1.58 -6.50
C LEU A 134 -25.49 -0.68 -7.71
N HIS A 135 -25.07 0.58 -7.64
CA HIS A 135 -25.41 1.60 -8.63
C HIS A 135 -24.25 2.03 -9.54
N TYR A 136 -23.01 1.92 -9.07
CA TYR A 136 -21.86 2.52 -9.75
C TYR A 136 -20.71 1.55 -10.01
N THR A 137 -20.65 0.39 -9.37
CA THR A 137 -19.59 -0.59 -9.66
C THR A 137 -19.81 -1.28 -11.01
N HIS A 138 -18.76 -1.33 -11.82
CA HIS A 138 -18.73 -2.05 -13.10
C HIS A 138 -17.37 -2.74 -13.30
N PRO A 139 -17.25 -3.70 -14.23
CA PRO A 139 -16.06 -4.55 -14.35
C PRO A 139 -14.72 -3.81 -14.52
N SER A 140 -14.71 -2.63 -15.16
CA SER A 140 -13.47 -1.86 -15.35
C SER A 140 -12.92 -1.22 -14.07
N LEU A 141 -13.70 -1.17 -12.98
CA LEU A 141 -13.18 -0.74 -11.67
C LEU A 141 -12.24 -1.80 -11.05
N GLY A 142 -12.36 -3.06 -11.49
CA GLY A 142 -11.66 -4.18 -10.86
C GLY A 142 -12.13 -4.42 -9.42
N PRO A 143 -11.31 -5.06 -8.58
CA PRO A 143 -11.67 -5.36 -7.21
C PRO A 143 -11.74 -4.08 -6.35
N VAL A 144 -12.91 -3.84 -5.76
CA VAL A 144 -13.19 -2.74 -4.83
C VAL A 144 -13.61 -3.33 -3.48
N ALA A 145 -13.06 -2.79 -2.40
CA ALA A 145 -13.24 -3.27 -1.04
C ALA A 145 -13.63 -2.13 -0.09
N ILE A 146 -14.29 -2.47 1.00
CA ILE A 146 -14.62 -1.54 2.08
C ILE A 146 -13.50 -1.56 3.12
N SER A 147 -13.14 -0.41 3.68
CA SER A 147 -12.17 -0.33 4.77
C SER A 147 -12.54 0.73 5.81
N PHE A 148 -11.93 0.63 6.98
CA PHE A 148 -12.21 1.51 8.11
C PHE A 148 -10.88 1.97 8.74
N ASN A 149 -10.63 3.28 8.70
CA ASN A 149 -9.56 3.91 9.46
C ASN A 149 -10.15 4.73 10.61
N VAL A 150 -10.49 4.03 11.69
CA VAL A 150 -11.18 4.59 12.84
C VAL A 150 -10.88 3.76 14.09
N ASP A 151 -10.74 4.43 15.23
CA ASP A 151 -10.59 3.78 16.53
C ASP A 151 -11.95 3.62 17.22
N LEU A 152 -12.47 2.39 17.24
CA LEU A 152 -13.78 2.06 17.82
C LEU A 152 -13.69 1.01 18.92
N PRO A 153 -14.63 0.99 19.87
CA PRO A 153 -14.75 -0.10 20.84
C PRO A 153 -15.15 -1.41 20.15
N LEU A 154 -14.86 -2.53 20.82
CA LEU A 154 -15.16 -3.88 20.32
C LEU A 154 -16.61 -4.07 19.87
N GLN A 155 -17.58 -3.52 20.61
CA GLN A 155 -18.99 -3.67 20.30
C GLN A 155 -19.34 -3.05 18.94
N ALA A 156 -18.85 -1.84 18.66
CA ALA A 156 -19.08 -1.18 17.37
C ALA A 156 -18.42 -1.95 16.21
N TRP A 157 -17.22 -2.50 16.42
CA TRP A 157 -16.58 -3.37 15.42
C TRP A 157 -17.37 -4.65 15.14
N MET A 158 -17.93 -5.29 16.17
CA MET A 158 -18.80 -6.45 15.97
C MET A 158 -20.01 -6.09 15.10
N GLU A 159 -20.65 -4.95 15.36
CA GLU A 159 -21.79 -4.47 14.58
C GLU A 159 -21.40 -4.11 13.14
N ILE A 160 -20.23 -3.50 12.92
CA ILE A 160 -19.68 -3.24 11.57
C ILE A 160 -19.56 -4.56 10.83
N PHE A 161 -18.92 -5.56 11.43
CA PHE A 161 -18.72 -6.83 10.76
C PHE A 161 -20.04 -7.54 10.47
N ASP A 162 -21.01 -7.53 11.39
CA ASP A 162 -22.33 -8.13 11.17
C ASP A 162 -23.06 -7.45 10.02
N LYS A 163 -23.02 -6.11 9.94
CA LYS A 163 -23.55 -5.37 8.78
C LYS A 163 -22.80 -5.67 7.49
N THR A 164 -21.47 -5.81 7.51
CA THR A 164 -20.72 -6.18 6.31
C THR A 164 -21.06 -7.59 5.83
N ASP A 165 -21.34 -8.53 6.75
CA ASP A 165 -21.77 -9.88 6.42
C ASP A 165 -23.18 -9.90 5.81
N GLU A 166 -24.07 -9.01 6.27
CA GLU A 166 -25.38 -8.77 5.64
C GLU A 166 -25.25 -8.16 4.25
N MET A 167 -24.47 -7.08 4.11
CA MET A 167 -24.18 -6.43 2.83
C MET A 167 -23.61 -7.42 1.80
N LYS A 168 -22.68 -8.29 2.20
CA LYS A 168 -22.09 -9.31 1.30
C LYS A 168 -23.13 -10.30 0.77
N LYS A 169 -24.22 -10.54 1.51
CA LYS A 169 -25.35 -11.36 1.02
C LYS A 169 -26.16 -10.61 -0.04
N THR A 170 -26.38 -9.31 0.14
CA THR A 170 -27.04 -8.50 -0.89
C THR A 170 -26.21 -8.43 -2.16
N LEU A 171 -24.91 -8.14 -2.02
CA LEU A 171 -23.94 -8.02 -3.10
C LEU A 171 -23.46 -9.39 -3.63
N HIS A 172 -24.27 -10.44 -3.53
CA HIS A 172 -23.94 -11.77 -4.04
C HIS A 172 -23.48 -11.68 -5.51
N GLY A 173 -22.21 -12.00 -5.76
CA GLY A 173 -21.57 -11.85 -7.08
C GLY A 173 -20.39 -10.85 -7.10
N TYR A 174 -20.27 -9.98 -6.10
CA TYR A 174 -19.09 -9.16 -5.87
C TYR A 174 -18.17 -9.81 -4.83
N ASP A 175 -16.87 -9.91 -5.12
CA ASP A 175 -15.85 -10.33 -4.14
C ASP A 175 -15.48 -9.15 -3.23
N VAL A 176 -16.36 -8.81 -2.28
CA VAL A 176 -16.14 -7.69 -1.36
C VAL A 176 -15.25 -8.13 -0.20
N LYS A 177 -14.06 -7.52 -0.12
CA LYS A 177 -13.13 -7.64 1.00
C LYS A 177 -13.38 -6.54 2.04
N VAL A 178 -13.07 -6.85 3.30
CA VAL A 178 -13.16 -5.91 4.42
C VAL A 178 -11.76 -5.59 4.95
N GLY A 179 -11.42 -4.29 4.98
CA GLY A 179 -10.18 -3.75 5.52
C GLY A 179 -10.40 -3.08 6.87
N ALA A 180 -9.35 -3.04 7.70
CA ALA A 180 -9.35 -2.30 8.96
C ALA A 180 -7.96 -1.70 9.24
N SER A 181 -7.92 -0.53 9.87
CA SER A 181 -6.68 0.06 10.36
C SER A 181 -6.44 -0.33 11.82
N LEU A 182 -5.20 -0.68 12.14
CA LEU A 182 -4.73 -0.87 13.51
C LEU A 182 -3.53 0.04 13.79
N ARG A 183 -3.49 0.58 15.01
CA ARG A 183 -2.29 1.22 15.54
C ARG A 183 -1.24 0.17 15.88
N THR A 184 0.04 0.55 15.79
CA THR A 184 1.16 -0.31 16.20
C THR A 184 1.02 -0.81 17.65
N VAL A 185 0.45 0.02 18.53
CA VAL A 185 0.19 -0.29 19.93
C VAL A 185 -1.32 -0.28 20.19
N ASN A 186 -1.89 -1.41 20.60
CA ASN A 186 -3.26 -1.50 21.08
C ASN A 186 -3.33 -2.50 22.25
N SER A 187 -3.81 -2.06 23.41
CA SER A 187 -3.88 -2.89 24.62
C SER A 187 -5.11 -3.80 24.66
N ASN A 188 -6.10 -3.59 23.80
CA ASN A 188 -7.30 -4.40 23.75
C ASN A 188 -7.11 -5.62 22.83
N ARG A 189 -6.51 -6.67 23.39
CA ARG A 189 -6.24 -7.92 22.65
C ARG A 189 -7.49 -8.53 22.02
N ARG A 190 -8.63 -8.51 22.70
CA ARG A 190 -9.88 -9.07 22.17
C ARG A 190 -10.36 -8.31 20.93
N LEU A 191 -10.20 -6.99 20.92
CA LEU A 191 -10.49 -6.16 19.76
C LEU A 191 -9.57 -6.52 18.59
N VAL A 192 -8.26 -6.58 18.84
CA VAL A 192 -7.27 -6.95 17.79
C VAL A 192 -7.57 -8.34 17.22
N ASP A 193 -7.79 -9.34 18.08
CA ASP A 193 -8.14 -10.70 17.66
C ASP A 193 -9.42 -10.73 16.81
N THR A 194 -10.42 -9.94 17.18
CA THR A 194 -11.68 -9.85 16.43
C THR A 194 -11.48 -9.23 15.05
N ILE A 195 -10.71 -8.14 14.97
CA ILE A 195 -10.40 -7.48 13.70
C ILE A 195 -9.60 -8.41 12.79
N MET A 196 -8.55 -9.05 13.30
CA MET A 196 -7.70 -9.97 12.54
C MET A 196 -8.46 -11.22 12.04
N ALA A 197 -9.41 -11.72 12.83
CA ALA A 197 -10.21 -12.88 12.46
C ALA A 197 -11.28 -12.57 11.41
N ARG A 198 -11.90 -11.38 11.43
CA ARG A 198 -13.04 -11.06 10.56
C ARG A 198 -12.67 -10.23 9.32
N SER A 199 -11.59 -9.46 9.36
CA SER A 199 -11.13 -8.65 8.22
C SER A 199 -10.37 -9.50 7.20
N ASP A 200 -10.47 -9.14 5.92
CA ASP A 200 -9.65 -9.67 4.84
C ASP A 200 -8.25 -9.05 4.84
N HIS A 201 -8.15 -7.80 5.30
CA HIS A 201 -6.91 -7.03 5.29
C HIS A 201 -6.83 -6.09 6.50
N VAL A 202 -5.62 -5.86 7.00
CA VAL A 202 -5.32 -4.89 8.04
C VAL A 202 -4.15 -4.00 7.62
N THR A 203 -4.32 -2.69 7.72
CA THR A 203 -3.22 -1.72 7.62
C THR A 203 -2.68 -1.38 9.01
N VAL A 204 -1.37 -1.41 9.18
CA VAL A 204 -0.72 -1.00 10.44
C VAL A 204 0.13 0.24 10.19
N THR A 205 -0.30 1.38 10.73
CA THR A 205 0.48 2.62 10.62
C THR A 205 1.67 2.58 11.57
N THR A 206 2.85 2.84 11.01
CA THR A 206 4.14 2.81 11.70
C THR A 206 4.91 4.10 11.50
N PHE A 207 5.54 4.55 12.58
CA PHE A 207 6.20 5.84 12.66
C PHE A 207 7.68 5.62 12.95
N SER A 208 8.46 5.51 11.88
CA SER A 208 9.92 5.60 11.91
C SER A 208 10.45 5.82 10.50
N ASN A 209 11.52 6.60 10.36
CA ASN A 209 12.22 6.78 9.10
C ASN A 209 13.50 5.94 8.98
N SER A 210 13.74 4.98 9.88
CA SER A 210 14.93 4.10 9.86
C SER A 210 14.54 2.63 9.92
N ALA A 211 15.34 1.74 9.31
CA ALA A 211 15.03 0.31 9.29
C ALA A 211 15.00 -0.30 10.70
N ALA A 212 15.94 0.09 11.58
CA ALA A 212 15.98 -0.39 12.96
C ALA A 212 14.75 0.07 13.77
N GLY A 213 14.35 1.34 13.63
CA GLY A 213 13.17 1.85 14.30
C GLY A 213 11.87 1.21 13.79
N LEU A 214 11.74 0.99 12.48
CA LEU A 214 10.62 0.24 11.90
C LEU A 214 10.60 -1.22 12.38
N TYR A 215 11.75 -1.89 12.41
CA TYR A 215 11.89 -3.23 12.95
C TYR A 215 11.37 -3.31 14.39
N ASP A 216 11.74 -2.33 15.24
CA ASP A 216 11.23 -2.27 16.62
C ASP A 216 9.71 -2.09 16.66
N LYS A 217 9.13 -1.25 15.80
CA LYS A 217 7.66 -1.08 15.71
C LYS A 217 6.97 -2.34 15.22
N PHE A 218 7.51 -3.01 14.20
CA PHE A 218 6.97 -4.27 13.68
C PHE A 218 7.02 -5.34 14.78
N LYS A 219 8.14 -5.43 15.51
CA LYS A 219 8.32 -6.33 16.64
C LYS A 219 7.32 -6.06 17.77
N ILE A 220 7.08 -4.80 18.12
CA ILE A 220 6.07 -4.43 19.12
C ILE A 220 4.69 -4.88 18.66
N PHE A 221 4.31 -4.61 17.40
CA PHE A 221 3.03 -5.07 16.87
C PHE A 221 2.88 -6.60 16.98
N LEU A 222 3.91 -7.34 16.57
CA LEU A 222 3.91 -8.81 16.54
C LEU A 222 3.92 -9.45 17.94
N ASN A 223 4.54 -8.82 18.94
CA ASN A 223 4.69 -9.41 20.27
C ASN A 223 3.66 -8.91 21.29
N GLU A 224 3.23 -7.65 21.17
CA GLU A 224 2.42 -6.98 22.19
C GLU A 224 0.99 -6.73 21.71
N THR A 225 0.83 -6.16 20.53
CA THR A 225 -0.50 -5.80 19.98
C THR A 225 -1.24 -7.01 19.44
N CYS A 226 -0.58 -7.80 18.60
CA CYS A 226 -1.09 -9.04 18.04
C CYS A 226 -0.14 -10.21 18.36
N PRO A 227 -0.04 -10.66 19.62
CA PRO A 227 0.84 -11.77 20.00
C PRO A 227 0.52 -13.08 19.25
N ASN A 228 -0.73 -13.24 18.82
CA ASN A 228 -1.18 -14.36 18.00
C ASN A 228 -0.72 -14.27 16.53
N CYS A 229 -0.32 -13.09 16.06
CA CYS A 229 0.35 -12.93 14.78
C CYS A 229 1.75 -13.55 14.81
N ASN A 230 2.41 -13.58 15.97
CA ASN A 230 3.75 -14.19 16.12
C ASN A 230 3.72 -15.66 16.59
N ASN A 231 2.60 -16.37 16.49
CA ASN A 231 2.55 -17.80 16.81
C ASN A 231 1.74 -18.59 15.76
N ASP A 232 1.61 -19.90 15.97
CA ASP A 232 0.93 -20.79 15.01
C ASP A 232 -0.58 -20.49 14.87
N TYR A 233 -1.16 -19.68 15.76
CA TYR A 233 -2.54 -19.23 15.67
C TYR A 233 -2.79 -18.30 14.49
N TYR A 234 -1.77 -17.63 13.93
CA TYR A 234 -1.95 -16.69 12.81
C TYR A 234 -2.64 -17.35 11.61
N CYS A 235 -2.46 -18.64 11.37
CA CYS A 235 -3.13 -19.37 10.29
C CYS A 235 -4.67 -19.42 10.44
N ASN A 236 -5.20 -19.10 11.64
CA ASN A 236 -6.63 -18.99 11.89
C ASN A 236 -7.17 -17.58 11.60
N TYR A 237 -6.29 -16.59 11.39
CA TYR A 237 -6.72 -15.27 10.95
C TYR A 237 -6.92 -15.22 9.46
N LYS A 238 -7.92 -14.43 9.08
CA LYS A 238 -8.22 -14.11 7.70
C LYS A 238 -7.35 -12.97 7.18
N ALA A 239 -7.07 -11.99 8.05
CA ALA A 239 -6.45 -10.74 7.66
C ALA A 239 -5.00 -10.89 7.20
N LYS A 240 -4.72 -10.41 5.99
CA LYS A 240 -3.36 -10.06 5.55
C LYS A 240 -2.99 -8.68 6.07
N ILE A 241 -1.70 -8.38 6.22
CA ILE A 241 -1.22 -7.14 6.84
C ILE A 241 -0.40 -6.35 5.83
N THR A 242 -0.64 -5.04 5.74
CA THR A 242 0.28 -4.08 5.10
C THR A 242 0.75 -3.09 6.16
N PHE A 243 2.06 -2.88 6.26
CA PHE A 243 2.61 -1.84 7.12
C PHE A 243 2.73 -0.55 6.33
N LEU A 244 2.21 0.55 6.90
CA LEU A 244 2.27 1.88 6.32
C LEU A 244 3.35 2.68 7.04
N GLY A 245 4.35 3.16 6.29
CA GLY A 245 5.27 4.18 6.77
C GLY A 245 4.64 5.57 6.68
N GLU A 246 5.03 6.47 7.56
CA GLU A 246 4.50 7.84 7.58
C GLU A 246 5.26 8.75 6.59
N GLY A 247 4.52 9.39 5.69
CA GLY A 247 5.03 10.21 4.59
C GLY A 247 4.76 11.71 4.75
N ASP A 248 4.04 12.14 5.78
CA ASP A 248 3.65 13.53 6.00
C ASP A 248 4.83 14.41 6.48
N CYS A 249 5.13 15.45 5.71
CA CYS A 249 6.16 16.43 6.06
C CYS A 249 5.73 17.49 7.09
N THR A 250 4.47 17.51 7.48
CA THR A 250 3.91 18.56 8.33
C THR A 250 3.79 18.16 9.79
N LEU A 251 4.05 16.90 10.13
CA LEU A 251 4.00 16.40 11.50
C LEU A 251 5.04 17.12 12.39
N PRO A 252 4.60 17.93 13.36
CA PRO A 252 5.45 18.94 13.99
C PRO A 252 6.32 18.41 15.14
N GLU A 253 6.02 17.24 15.70
CA GLU A 253 6.60 16.81 16.98
C GLU A 253 7.97 16.14 16.84
N ASP A 254 8.28 15.48 15.72
CA ASP A 254 9.62 14.91 15.45
C ASP A 254 9.69 14.38 14.01
N CYS A 255 9.67 15.29 13.02
CA CYS A 255 9.64 14.89 11.62
C CYS A 255 10.89 14.07 11.22
N SER A 256 12.04 14.33 11.87
CA SER A 256 13.29 13.59 11.68
C SER A 256 13.26 12.15 12.22
N VAL A 257 12.22 11.77 12.95
CA VAL A 257 12.02 10.40 13.44
C VAL A 257 10.80 9.77 12.79
N VAL A 258 9.71 10.52 12.66
CA VAL A 258 8.40 10.01 12.29
C VAL A 258 8.17 10.01 10.78
N SER A 259 8.68 11.01 10.05
CA SER A 259 8.37 11.20 8.64
C SER A 259 9.51 10.76 7.73
N MET A 260 9.20 9.91 6.75
CA MET A 260 10.15 9.51 5.72
C MET A 260 10.55 10.68 4.80
N CYS A 261 9.77 11.76 4.80
CA CYS A 261 10.05 12.92 3.96
C CYS A 261 11.32 13.68 4.35
N ALA A 262 11.80 13.51 5.61
CA ALA A 262 13.08 14.05 6.06
C ALA A 262 14.26 13.54 5.21
N LYS A 263 14.09 12.41 4.52
CA LYS A 263 15.10 11.81 3.65
C LYS A 263 14.79 12.14 2.19
N PHE A 264 14.72 13.42 1.86
CA PHE A 264 14.48 13.85 0.49
C PHE A 264 15.70 13.61 -0.41
N SER A 265 15.42 13.23 -1.66
CA SER A 265 16.35 13.34 -2.77
C SER A 265 15.61 13.83 -4.02
N ALA A 266 16.31 14.61 -4.85
CA ALA A 266 15.81 15.02 -6.15
C ALA A 266 15.80 13.85 -7.15
N CYS A 267 16.51 12.77 -6.84
CA CYS A 267 16.61 11.56 -7.64
C CYS A 267 15.81 10.42 -7.00
N PRO A 268 14.89 9.77 -7.72
CA PRO A 268 14.07 8.68 -7.17
C PRO A 268 14.87 7.41 -6.84
N ASP A 269 16.05 7.24 -7.44
CA ASP A 269 16.95 6.10 -7.31
C ASP A 269 18.09 6.30 -6.28
N ASP A 270 18.03 7.38 -5.49
CA ASP A 270 18.97 7.62 -4.40
C ASP A 270 18.71 6.64 -3.23
N PRO A 271 19.68 5.81 -2.82
CA PRO A 271 19.47 4.91 -1.69
C PRO A 271 19.40 5.64 -0.34
N ASN A 272 19.77 6.92 -0.27
CA ASN A 272 19.77 7.73 0.95
C ASN A 272 18.61 8.75 1.01
N GLY A 273 17.78 8.82 -0.04
CA GLY A 273 16.58 9.64 0.00
C GLY A 273 15.55 9.32 -1.10
N GLY A 274 14.44 10.04 -1.10
CA GLY A 274 13.34 9.82 -2.05
C GLY A 274 12.64 8.48 -1.86
N ILE A 275 11.95 8.04 -2.91
CA ILE A 275 11.10 6.84 -2.84
C ILE A 275 11.89 5.54 -2.66
N LEU A 276 13.09 5.43 -3.26
CA LEU A 276 13.92 4.24 -3.09
C LEU A 276 14.38 4.07 -1.63
N TYR A 277 14.75 5.16 -0.95
CA TYR A 277 15.05 5.11 0.48
C TYR A 277 13.88 4.56 1.29
N ALA A 278 12.67 5.10 1.09
CA ALA A 278 11.48 4.67 1.81
C ALA A 278 11.21 3.17 1.61
N TYR A 279 11.27 2.71 0.36
CA TYR A 279 11.11 1.30 0.00
C TYR A 279 12.18 0.41 0.66
N ASN A 280 13.46 0.75 0.52
CA ASN A 280 14.58 -0.03 1.06
C ASN A 280 14.54 -0.08 2.60
N THR A 281 14.15 1.02 3.23
CA THR A 281 14.08 1.12 4.70
C THR A 281 13.01 0.19 5.27
N MET A 282 11.82 0.17 4.66
CA MET A 282 10.74 -0.75 5.04
C MET A 282 11.09 -2.21 4.72
N THR A 283 11.66 -2.46 3.53
CA THR A 283 12.06 -3.82 3.11
C THR A 283 13.12 -4.40 4.05
N LYS A 284 14.13 -3.61 4.42
CA LYS A 284 15.17 -4.04 5.35
C LYS A 284 14.60 -4.39 6.73
N ALA A 285 13.64 -3.61 7.24
CA ALA A 285 12.97 -3.93 8.50
C ALA A 285 12.23 -5.27 8.42
N PHE A 286 11.58 -5.55 7.29
CA PHE A 286 10.93 -6.84 7.04
C PHE A 286 11.91 -8.01 6.96
N ASP A 287 13.05 -7.84 6.30
CA ASP A 287 14.09 -8.87 6.23
C ASP A 287 14.60 -9.24 7.63
N GLU A 288 14.74 -8.25 8.53
CA GLU A 288 15.11 -8.49 9.93
C GLU A 288 14.01 -9.26 10.70
N ILE A 289 12.72 -8.95 10.48
CA ILE A 289 11.59 -9.72 11.03
C ILE A 289 11.60 -11.18 10.52
N ARG A 290 11.82 -11.38 9.21
CA ARG A 290 11.89 -12.70 8.58
C ARG A 290 13.08 -13.51 9.09
N GLY A 291 14.21 -12.86 9.33
CA GLY A 291 15.44 -13.51 9.80
C GLY A 291 15.43 -13.84 11.30
N GLY A 292 14.66 -13.10 12.11
CA GLY A 292 14.79 -13.15 13.57
C GLY A 292 13.52 -13.42 14.38
N ILE A 293 12.32 -13.25 13.81
CA ILE A 293 11.05 -13.32 14.56
C ILE A 293 10.09 -14.33 13.94
N LEU A 294 9.83 -14.23 12.64
CA LEU A 294 8.87 -15.07 11.94
C LEU A 294 9.58 -16.05 11.01
N PRO A 295 9.33 -17.38 11.13
CA PRO A 295 9.72 -18.36 10.12
C PRO A 295 9.15 -17.98 8.74
N SER A 296 9.90 -18.30 7.67
CA SER A 296 9.53 -17.89 6.30
C SER A 296 8.11 -18.25 5.89
N TYR A 297 7.62 -19.47 6.19
CA TYR A 297 6.26 -19.86 5.83
C TYR A 297 5.17 -19.02 6.53
N ARG A 298 5.45 -18.50 7.75
CA ARG A 298 4.52 -17.59 8.44
C ARG A 298 4.62 -16.21 7.81
N PHE A 299 5.85 -15.72 7.61
CA PHE A 299 6.10 -14.45 6.94
C PHE A 299 5.40 -14.37 5.58
N ASP A 300 5.45 -15.43 4.77
CA ASP A 300 4.76 -15.47 3.47
C ASP A 300 3.23 -15.49 3.62
N HIS A 301 2.70 -16.00 4.75
CA HIS A 301 1.27 -15.93 5.06
C HIS A 301 0.81 -14.55 5.54
N PHE A 302 1.72 -13.68 6.02
CA PHE A 302 1.36 -12.34 6.51
C PHE A 302 0.79 -11.44 5.43
N PHE A 303 1.14 -11.71 4.19
CA PHE A 303 0.92 -10.78 3.11
C PHE A 303 0.06 -11.38 2.00
N PRO A 304 -0.63 -10.54 1.22
CA PRO A 304 -1.33 -11.04 0.04
C PRO A 304 -0.31 -11.61 -0.97
N ALA A 305 -0.75 -12.58 -1.78
CA ALA A 305 0.08 -13.35 -2.72
C ALA A 305 0.74 -12.53 -3.86
N HIS A 306 0.71 -11.19 -3.76
CA HIS A 306 1.20 -10.22 -4.75
C HIS A 306 2.03 -9.09 -4.10
N GLU A 307 2.75 -9.37 -3.00
CA GLU A 307 3.82 -8.53 -2.48
C GLU A 307 3.43 -7.14 -1.91
N THR A 308 2.15 -6.87 -1.66
CA THR A 308 1.68 -5.56 -1.13
C THR A 308 1.94 -5.40 0.38
N HIS A 309 3.20 -5.49 0.78
CA HIS A 309 3.63 -5.56 2.19
C HIS A 309 3.88 -4.17 2.79
N ILE A 310 4.19 -3.21 1.92
CA ILE A 310 4.65 -1.87 2.25
C ILE A 310 3.71 -0.86 1.61
N GLY A 311 3.32 0.18 2.35
CA GLY A 311 2.75 1.39 1.78
C GLY A 311 3.31 2.63 2.47
N LEU A 312 2.98 3.80 1.91
CA LEU A 312 3.21 5.08 2.57
C LEU A 312 1.89 5.81 2.77
N ASN A 313 1.71 6.32 3.97
CA ASN A 313 0.61 7.18 4.36
C ASN A 313 0.81 8.59 3.78
N TYR A 314 -0.28 9.34 3.60
CA TYR A 314 -0.30 10.72 3.08
C TYR A 314 0.29 10.88 1.66
N PHE A 315 -0.42 10.30 0.68
CA PHE A 315 -0.08 10.38 -0.74
C PHE A 315 0.24 11.80 -1.23
N GLU A 316 -0.44 12.82 -0.70
CA GLU A 316 -0.28 14.24 -1.03
C GLU A 316 1.18 14.70 -0.95
N TRP A 317 1.94 14.16 0.02
CA TRP A 317 3.36 14.43 0.20
C TRP A 317 4.24 13.33 -0.41
N VAL A 318 3.80 12.07 -0.34
CA VAL A 318 4.57 10.91 -0.86
C VAL A 318 4.86 11.03 -2.34
N ARG A 319 3.94 11.56 -3.15
CA ARG A 319 4.18 11.81 -4.59
C ARG A 319 5.39 12.70 -4.85
N CYS A 320 5.79 13.54 -3.89
CA CYS A 320 6.99 14.34 -3.98
C CYS A 320 8.28 13.52 -3.79
N PHE A 321 8.22 12.29 -3.31
CA PHE A 321 9.42 11.46 -3.07
C PHE A 321 10.02 10.91 -4.38
N TYR A 322 9.27 11.00 -5.48
CA TYR A 322 9.62 10.45 -6.79
C TYR A 322 10.53 11.37 -7.63
N GLY A 323 11.07 12.42 -7.02
CA GLY A 323 12.10 13.27 -7.60
C GLY A 323 11.60 14.31 -8.61
N TYR A 324 12.50 15.21 -8.97
CA TYR A 324 12.19 16.46 -9.69
C TYR A 324 11.53 16.24 -11.06
N GLN A 325 11.98 15.22 -11.79
CA GLN A 325 11.43 14.90 -13.10
C GLN A 325 9.92 14.56 -13.02
N THR A 326 9.55 13.71 -12.06
CA THR A 326 8.16 13.33 -11.80
C THR A 326 7.31 14.55 -11.45
N TRP A 327 7.85 15.50 -10.69
CA TRP A 327 7.13 16.73 -10.32
C TRP A 327 6.80 17.58 -11.53
N ILE A 328 7.73 17.72 -12.48
CA ILE A 328 7.49 18.48 -13.72
C ILE A 328 6.43 17.78 -14.56
N GLU A 329 6.58 16.47 -14.77
CA GLU A 329 5.68 15.68 -15.63
C GLU A 329 4.25 15.62 -15.09
N ALA A 330 4.09 15.54 -13.76
CA ALA A 330 2.79 15.51 -13.11
C ALA A 330 2.31 16.90 -12.62
N HIS A 331 3.00 17.98 -13.02
CA HIS A 331 2.66 19.37 -12.67
C HIS A 331 2.54 19.66 -11.16
N LEU A 332 3.35 18.98 -10.33
CA LEU A 332 3.35 19.07 -8.87
C LEU A 332 4.19 20.25 -8.36
N SER A 333 3.77 21.47 -8.68
CA SER A 333 4.47 22.71 -8.29
C SER A 333 4.66 22.87 -6.78
N GLU A 334 3.76 22.31 -5.97
CA GLU A 334 3.81 22.24 -4.52
C GLU A 334 4.99 21.42 -4.01
N CYS A 335 5.50 20.46 -4.79
CA CYS A 335 6.68 19.69 -4.38
C CYS A 335 7.94 20.57 -4.33
N GLY A 336 8.07 21.50 -5.28
CA GLY A 336 9.16 22.49 -5.27
C GLY A 336 8.92 23.63 -4.28
N SER A 337 7.70 24.15 -4.22
CA SER A 337 7.39 25.37 -3.46
C SER A 337 7.11 25.15 -1.98
N GLN A 338 6.62 23.97 -1.58
CA GLN A 338 6.22 23.67 -0.20
C GLN A 338 6.98 22.48 0.37
N TYR A 339 6.93 21.32 -0.31
CA TYR A 339 7.53 20.08 0.18
C TYR A 339 9.05 20.21 0.38
N PHE A 340 9.78 20.72 -0.61
CA PHE A 340 11.24 20.84 -0.50
C PHE A 340 11.69 21.70 0.71
N PRO A 341 11.11 22.91 0.95
CA PRO A 341 11.35 23.64 2.19
C PRO A 341 10.98 22.87 3.47
N LEU A 342 9.86 22.16 3.49
CA LEU A 342 9.41 21.40 4.67
C LEU A 342 10.35 20.23 4.97
N SER A 343 10.69 19.43 3.96
CA SER A 343 11.64 18.32 4.09
C SER A 343 13.00 18.78 4.62
N ARG A 344 13.51 19.93 4.15
CA ARG A 344 14.76 20.52 4.69
C ARG A 344 14.66 20.90 6.16
N LYS A 345 13.52 21.42 6.60
CA LYS A 345 13.27 21.72 8.03
C LYS A 345 13.19 20.43 8.83
N CYS A 346 12.48 19.43 8.32
CA CYS A 346 12.36 18.10 8.92
C CYS A 346 13.72 17.43 9.12
N ASN A 347 14.59 17.45 8.12
CA ASN A 347 15.93 16.82 8.22
C ASN A 347 16.90 17.58 9.16
N ALA A 348 16.59 18.82 9.52
CA ALA A 348 17.42 19.65 10.39
C ALA A 348 17.06 19.54 11.88
N GLN A 349 15.92 18.94 12.20
CA GLN A 349 15.55 18.49 13.55
C GLN A 349 16.31 17.20 13.87
#